data_AF-A0A845CGX4-F1
#
_entry.id   AF-A0A845CGX4-F1
#
_cell.length_a   1.000
_cell.length_b   1.000
_cell.length_c   1.000
_cell.angle_alpha   90.00
_cell.angle_beta   90.00
_cell.angle_gamma   90.00
#
_symmetry.space_group_name_H-M   'P 1'
#
loop_
_entity.id
_entity.type
_entity.pdbx_description
1 polymer ?
#
loop_
_entity_poly.entity_id
_entity_poly.type
_entity_poly.pdbx_seq_one_letter_code
_entity_poly.pdbx_strand_id
1 'polypeptide(L)' 'MALHKVVQPPYVPELNPVERFFRKLHRALEGRVYPALEPILNVWQADPEWVKQLCGWRWIRDTLGALLAADAMP' A
#
# COMPACT_ATOMS: atom_id res chain seq x y z
N MET A 1 13.41 -15.00 12.47
CA MET A 1 12.21 -15.02 11.57
C MET A 1 12.70 -14.97 10.14
N ALA A 2 12.36 -15.95 9.30
CA ALA A 2 12.65 -15.88 7.88
C ALA A 2 11.74 -14.81 7.24
N LEU A 3 12.34 -13.85 6.52
CA LEU A 3 11.60 -12.84 5.77
C LEU A 3 11.09 -13.48 4.48
N HIS A 4 9.77 -13.70 4.40
CA HIS A 4 9.13 -14.20 3.18
C HIS A 4 8.97 -13.05 2.19
N LYS A 5 9.71 -13.09 1.07
CA LYS A 5 9.67 -12.03 0.05
C LYS A 5 8.49 -12.28 -0.89
N VAL A 6 7.57 -11.31 -0.96
CA VAL A 6 6.54 -11.28 -2.00
C VAL A 6 7.14 -10.64 -3.25
N VAL A 7 7.14 -11.38 -4.36
CA VAL A 7 7.66 -10.88 -5.64
C VAL A 7 6.57 -10.11 -6.37
N GLN A 8 6.86 -8.87 -6.74
CA GLN A 8 6.00 -8.11 -7.65
C GLN A 8 6.29 -8.54 -9.10
N PRO A 9 5.27 -8.92 -9.89
CA PRO A 9 5.45 -9.19 -11.32
C PRO A 9 5.93 -7.93 -12.09
N PRO A 10 6.77 -8.10 -13.12
CA PRO A 10 7.23 -6.99 -13.94
C PRO A 10 6.05 -6.35 -14.70
N TYR A 11 6.07 -5.04 -14.87
CA TYR A 11 5.06 -4.26 -15.62
C TYR A 11 3.61 -4.37 -15.09
N VAL A 12 3.41 -4.78 -13.83
CA VAL A 12 2.09 -4.80 -13.19
C VAL A 12 2.06 -3.86 -11.98
N PRO A 13 2.05 -2.53 -12.21
CA PRO A 13 2.03 -1.54 -11.13
C PRO A 13 0.72 -1.57 -10.32
N GLU A 14 -0.37 -2.09 -10.91
CA GLU A 14 -1.68 -2.21 -10.26
C GLU A 14 -1.65 -3.12 -9.02
N LEU A 15 -0.70 -4.05 -8.97
CA LEU A 15 -0.50 -4.95 -7.83
C LEU A 15 0.40 -4.34 -6.74
N ASN A 16 1.02 -3.20 -6.99
CA ASN A 16 1.88 -2.56 -6.01
C ASN A 16 1.07 -1.59 -5.13
N PRO A 17 0.96 -1.86 -3.81
CA PRO A 17 0.26 -0.95 -2.89
C PRO A 17 0.90 0.45 -2.85
N VAL A 18 2.22 0.55 -3.05
CA VAL A 18 2.95 1.82 -3.08
C VAL A 18 2.53 2.65 -4.29
N GLU A 19 2.39 2.04 -5.47
CA GLU A 19 1.90 2.72 -6.67
C GLU A 19 0.47 3.25 -6.49
N ARG A 20 -0.39 2.47 -5.82
CA ARG A 20 -1.75 2.90 -5.50
C ARG A 20 -1.76 4.12 -4.57
N PHE A 21 -0.88 4.14 -3.57
CA PHE A 21 -0.67 5.28 -2.68
C PHE A 21 -0.23 6.53 -3.46
N PHE A 22 0.84 6.43 -4.25
CA PHE A 22 1.37 7.57 -5.02
C PHE A 22 0.37 8.10 -6.05
N ARG A 23 -0.38 7.23 -6.72
CA ARG A 23 -1.47 7.65 -7.63
C ARG A 23 -2.50 8.55 -6.92
N LYS A 24 -2.83 8.22 -5.68
CA LYS A 24 -3.76 9.01 -4.87
C LYS A 24 -3.14 10.29 -4.36
N LEU A 25 -1.85 10.26 -3.99
CA LEU A 25 -1.11 11.44 -3.58
C LEU A 25 -1.01 12.44 -4.74
N HIS A 26 -0.64 11.98 -5.93
CA HIS A 26 -0.59 12.80 -7.15
C HIS A 26 -1.94 13.47 -7.40
N ARG A 27 -3.04 12.70 -7.36
CA ARG A 27 -4.39 13.26 -7.52
C ARG A 27 -4.76 14.29 -6.45
N ALA A 28 -4.27 14.13 -5.22
CA ALA A 28 -4.50 15.11 -4.15
C ALA A 28 -3.69 16.41 -4.37
N LEU A 29 -2.53 16.30 -5.03
CA LEU A 29 -1.63 17.40 -5.35
C LEU A 29 -1.94 18.09 -6.70
N GLU A 30 -2.67 17.44 -7.60
CA GLU A 30 -3.05 17.99 -8.91
C GLU A 30 -3.70 19.38 -8.75
N GLY A 31 -3.12 20.38 -9.43
CA GLY A 31 -3.58 21.77 -9.38
C GLY A 31 -3.21 22.54 -8.11
N ARG A 32 -2.39 21.98 -7.21
CA ARG A 32 -1.89 22.64 -6.00
C ARG A 32 -0.44 23.06 -6.14
N VAL A 33 -0.07 24.13 -5.47
CA VAL A 33 1.33 24.55 -5.31
C VAL A 33 2.03 23.69 -4.25
N TYR A 34 3.34 23.52 -4.38
CA TYR A 34 4.18 22.66 -3.53
C TYR A 34 3.95 22.72 -2.01
N PRO A 35 3.64 23.86 -1.35
CA PRO A 35 3.35 23.85 0.09
C PRO A 35 2.08 23.08 0.51
N ALA A 36 1.37 22.45 -0.42
CA ALA A 36 0.22 21.60 -0.14
C ALA A 36 0.57 20.16 0.25
N LEU A 37 1.82 19.71 0.08
CA LEU A 37 2.21 18.32 0.35
C LEU A 37 2.13 17.97 1.84
N GLU A 38 2.80 18.73 2.69
CA GLU A 38 2.89 18.45 4.12
C GLU A 38 1.52 18.44 4.80
N PRO A 39 0.59 19.39 4.55
CA PRO A 39 -0.76 19.32 5.10
C PRO A 39 -1.52 18.05 4.69
N ILE A 40 -1.37 17.59 3.44
CA ILE A 40 -2.03 16.36 2.95
C ILE A 40 -1.47 15.15 3.70
N LEU A 41 -0.15 15.04 3.81
CA LEU A 41 0.49 13.93 4.51
C LEU A 41 0.12 13.90 6.00
N ASN A 42 0.03 15.07 6.65
CA ASN A 42 -0.38 15.15 8.06
C ASN A 42 -1.80 14.62 8.27
N VAL A 43 -2.74 14.97 7.39
CA VAL A 43 -4.12 14.45 7.44
C VAL A 43 -4.14 12.93 7.25
N TRP A 44 -3.34 12.41 6.33
CA TRP A 44 -3.30 10.97 6.07
C TRP A 44 -2.59 10.18 7.17
N GLN A 45 -1.59 10.77 7.83
CA GLN A 45 -0.93 10.17 9.00
C GLN A 45 -1.85 10.15 10.23
N ALA A 46 -2.76 11.12 10.36
CA ALA A 46 -3.76 11.13 11.42
C ALA A 46 -4.82 10.01 11.26
N ASP A 47 -4.98 9.46 10.05
CA ASP A 47 -5.83 8.28 9.78
C ASP A 47 -5.08 7.17 9.02
N PRO A 48 -4.26 6.38 9.74
CA PRO A 48 -3.51 5.27 9.12
C PRO A 48 -4.41 4.17 8.56
N GLU A 49 -5.63 4.00 9.09
CA GLU A 49 -6.56 2.97 8.60
C GLU A 49 -7.08 3.31 7.22
N TRP A 50 -7.38 4.57 6.95
CA TRP A 50 -7.72 5.03 5.61
C TRP A 50 -6.61 4.74 4.59
N VAL A 51 -5.35 5.00 4.96
CA VAL A 51 -4.18 4.70 4.10
C VAL A 51 -4.07 3.20 3.83
N LYS A 52 -4.27 2.36 4.85
CA LYS A 52 -4.26 0.89 4.70
C LYS A 52 -5.37 0.40 3.77
N GLN A 53 -6.58 0.95 3.88
CA GLN A 53 -7.70 0.59 3.00
C GLN A 53 -7.41 0.92 1.54
N LEU A 54 -6.75 2.05 1.27
CA LEU A 54 -6.35 2.48 -0.07
C LEU A 54 -5.48 1.46 -0.80
N CYS A 55 -4.60 0.81 -0.04
CA CYS A 55 -3.61 -0.16 -0.52
C CYS A 55 -4.12 -1.61 -0.52
N GLY A 56 -5.40 -1.86 -0.21
CA GLY A 56 -5.93 -3.22 -0.11
C GLY A 56 -5.29 -4.04 1.01
N TRP A 57 -4.87 -3.40 2.10
CA TRP A 57 -4.06 -4.00 3.16
C TRP A 57 -4.67 -5.26 3.78
N ARG A 58 -6.00 -5.32 3.90
CA ARG A 58 -6.71 -6.53 4.36
C ARG A 58 -6.41 -7.72 3.46
N TRP A 59 -6.57 -7.57 2.15
CA TRP A 59 -6.29 -8.63 1.20
C TRP A 59 -4.82 -9.08 1.25
N ILE A 60 -3.87 -8.14 1.38
CA ILE A 60 -2.44 -8.46 1.51
C ILE A 60 -2.21 -9.31 2.76
N ARG A 61 -2.77 -8.93 3.91
CA ARG A 61 -2.63 -9.66 5.17
C ARG A 61 -3.27 -11.05 5.11
N ASP A 62 -4.48 -11.15 4.57
CA ASP A 62 -5.21 -12.41 4.49
C ASP A 62 -4.49 -13.38 3.54
N THR A 63 -4.02 -12.89 2.39
CA THR A 63 -3.27 -13.69 1.41
C THR A 63 -1.93 -14.15 1.98
N LEU A 64 -1.19 -13.27 2.66
CA LEU A 64 0.05 -13.65 3.33
C LEU A 64 -0.17 -14.67 4.43
N GLY A 65 -1.23 -14.52 5.23
CA GLY A 65 -1.60 -15.48 6.25
C GLY A 65 -1.88 -16.87 5.67
N ALA A 66 -2.65 -16.92 4.58
CA ALA A 66 -2.95 -18.16 3.87
C ALA A 66 -1.71 -18.80 3.25
N LEU A 67 -0.84 -18.00 2.61
CA LEU A 67 0.39 -18.49 1.97
C LEU A 67 1.38 -19.06 2.99
N LEU A 68 1.57 -18.37 4.12
CA LEU A 68 2.43 -18.85 5.20
C LEU A 68 1.85 -20.12 5.88
N ALA A 69 0.53 -20.23 5.97
CA ALA A 69 -0.12 -21.44 6.50
C ALA A 69 0.02 -22.64 5.53
N ALA A 70 -0.06 -22.39 4.22
CA ALA A 70 0.14 -23.42 3.20
C ALA A 70 1.59 -23.93 3.16
N ASP A 71 2.58 -23.04 3.27
CA ASP A 71 4.00 -23.42 3.36
C ASP A 71 4.34 -24.19 4.64
N ALA A 72 3.55 -24.02 5.71
CA ALA A 72 3.73 -24.73 6.97
C ALA A 72 3.09 -26.14 6.98
N MET A 73 2.33 -26.50 5.95
CA MET A 73 1.70 -27.80 5.79
C MET A 73 2.54 -28.65 4.81
N PRO A 74 3.06 -29.82 5.23
CA PRO A 74 4.00 -30.62 4.43
C PRO A 74 3.35 -31.27 3.20
#